data_AF-A0A1H7Z263-F1
#
_entry.id   AF-A0A1H7Z263-F1
#
_cell.length_a   1.000
_cell.length_b   1.000
_cell.length_c   1.000
_cell.angle_alpha   90.00
_cell.angle_beta   90.00
_cell.angle_gamma   90.00
#
_symmetry.space_group_name_H-M   'P 1'
#
loop_
_entity.id
_entity.type
_entity.pdbx_description
1 polymer ?
#
loop_
_entity_poly.entity_id
_entity_poly.type
_entity_poly.pdbx_seq_one_letter_code
_entity_poly.pdbx_strand_id
1 'polypeptide(L)'
;MKCLREELKTFIKSIGISQKEAADIISEGRPEFYECFKKDLNRCNNEQKLKNYIAILKSSEKYRTLKGCRARYEGDIDILGKERQAELHKISKKIKEALMAEDVEE
;
A
#
# COMPACT_ATOMS: atom_id res chain seq x y z
N MET A 1 -16.46 -8.26 11.48
CA MET A 1 -15.35 -7.95 12.41
C MET A 1 -14.10 -8.81 12.26
N LYS A 2 -14.16 -10.14 12.11
CA LYS A 2 -12.98 -10.96 11.74
C LYS A 2 -12.28 -10.43 10.48
N CYS A 3 -13.05 -9.98 9.49
CA CYS A 3 -12.53 -9.43 8.22
C CYS A 3 -11.57 -8.25 8.40
N LEU A 4 -11.90 -7.26 9.23
CA LEU A 4 -11.07 -6.06 9.45
C LEU A 4 -9.75 -6.36 10.19
N ARG A 5 -9.75 -7.34 11.09
CA ARG A 5 -8.51 -7.76 11.76
C ARG A 5 -7.58 -8.48 10.80
N GLU A 6 -8.13 -9.36 9.96
CA GLU A 6 -7.36 -10.03 8.92
C GLU A 6 -6.88 -9.05 7.84
N GLU A 7 -7.69 -8.03 7.51
CA GLU A 7 -7.28 -6.93 6.63
C GLU A 7 -6.11 -6.15 7.23
N LEU A 8 -6.16 -5.80 8.52
CA LEU A 8 -5.04 -5.13 9.20
C LEU A 8 -3.77 -5.99 9.23
N LYS A 9 -3.87 -7.29 9.49
CA LYS A 9 -2.71 -8.21 9.43
C LYS A 9 -2.14 -8.31 8.01
N THR A 10 -3.02 -8.42 7.02
CA THR A 10 -2.64 -8.49 5.60
C THR A 10 -1.99 -7.19 5.17
N PHE A 11 -2.50 -6.05 5.64
CA PHE A 11 -1.94 -4.74 5.41
C PHE A 11 -0.53 -4.62 5.98
N ILE A 12 -0.31 -4.98 7.26
CA ILE A 12 1.01 -5.01 7.91
C ILE A 12 2.00 -5.88 7.12
N LYS A 13 1.56 -7.05 6.65
CA LYS A 13 2.37 -7.92 5.79
C LYS A 13 2.69 -7.28 4.44
N SER A 14 1.71 -6.60 3.82
CA SER A 14 1.85 -5.96 2.51
C SER A 14 2.82 -4.78 2.51
N ILE A 15 2.92 -4.05 3.63
CA ILE A 15 3.88 -2.96 3.81
C ILE A 15 5.25 -3.45 4.28
N GLY A 16 5.40 -4.77 4.49
CA GLY A 16 6.67 -5.41 4.84
C GLY A 16 7.20 -5.03 6.23
N ILE A 17 6.32 -4.76 7.21
CA ILE A 17 6.74 -4.43 8.57
C ILE A 17 6.33 -5.50 9.57
N SER A 18 7.09 -5.61 10.65
CA SER A 18 6.75 -6.46 11.78
C SER A 18 5.57 -5.88 12.57
N GLN A 19 4.91 -6.73 13.37
CA GLN A 19 3.86 -6.26 14.29
C GLN A 19 4.40 -5.28 15.35
N LYS A 20 5.69 -5.39 15.69
CA LYS A 20 6.34 -4.46 16.62
C LYS A 20 6.49 -3.09 15.98
N GLU A 21 7.06 -3.02 14.77
CA GLU A 21 7.16 -1.75 14.03
C GLU A 21 5.79 -1.12 13.76
N ALA A 22 4.76 -1.94 13.47
CA ALA A 22 3.40 -1.44 13.34
C ALA A 22 2.88 -0.82 14.65
N ALA A 23 3.21 -1.41 15.80
CA ALA A 23 2.88 -0.87 17.11
C ALA A 23 3.62 0.45 17.38
N ASP A 24 4.91 0.51 17.05
CA ASP A 24 5.75 1.70 17.21
C ASP A 24 5.16 2.87 16.38
N ILE A 25 4.88 2.66 15.10
CA ILE A 25 4.26 3.67 14.21
C ILE A 25 2.88 4.13 14.73
N ILE A 26 2.07 3.20 15.23
CA ILE A 26 0.76 3.53 15.80
C ILE A 26 0.93 4.37 17.08
N SER A 27 1.92 4.05 17.90
CA SER A 27 2.22 4.79 19.13
C SER A 27 2.74 6.20 18.88
N GLU A 28 3.44 6.43 17.78
CA GLU A 28 3.86 7.78 17.36
C GLU A 28 2.65 8.67 17.06
N GLY A 29 1.60 8.12 16.45
CA GLY A 29 0.35 8.86 16.18
C GLY A 29 -0.63 8.90 17.36
N ARG A 30 -0.59 7.88 18.23
CA ARG A 30 -1.50 7.64 19.36
C ARG A 30 -0.76 6.85 20.46
N PRO A 31 -0.02 7.51 21.37
CA PRO A 31 0.81 6.84 22.38
C PRO A 31 0.02 5.86 23.25
N GLU A 32 -1.26 6.15 23.50
CA GLU A 32 -2.18 5.34 24.28
C GLU A 32 -2.47 3.95 23.67
N PHE A 33 -2.08 3.72 22.40
CA PHE A 33 -2.41 2.51 21.67
C PHE A 33 -1.30 1.46 21.62
N TYR A 34 -0.07 1.75 22.05
CA TYR A 34 1.08 0.84 21.95
C TYR A 34 0.83 -0.53 22.59
N GLU A 35 0.53 -0.54 23.90
CA GLU A 35 0.24 -1.74 24.69
C GLU A 35 -1.06 -2.46 24.24
N CYS A 36 -2.02 -1.68 23.75
CA CYS A 36 -3.33 -2.18 23.34
C CYS A 36 -3.27 -2.88 21.98
N PHE A 37 -2.41 -2.43 21.07
CA PHE A 37 -2.38 -2.88 19.69
C PHE A 37 -2.16 -4.39 19.55
N LYS A 38 -1.23 -4.99 20.30
CA LYS A 38 -1.00 -6.45 20.27
C LYS A 38 -2.22 -7.25 20.73
N LYS A 39 -2.91 -6.78 21.78
CA LYS A 39 -4.13 -7.42 22.28
C LYS A 39 -5.27 -7.22 21.27
N ASP A 40 -5.33 -6.05 20.65
CA ASP A 40 -6.36 -5.66 19.72
C ASP A 40 -6.27 -6.39 18.37
N LEU A 41 -5.06 -6.64 17.88
CA LEU A 41 -4.80 -7.47 16.70
C LEU A 41 -5.42 -8.87 16.80
N ASN A 42 -5.52 -9.40 18.02
CA ASN A 42 -6.04 -10.74 18.29
C ASN A 42 -7.51 -10.75 18.71
N ARG A 43 -7.96 -9.74 19.49
CA ARG A 43 -9.26 -9.78 20.18
C ARG A 43 -10.15 -8.56 19.97
N CYS A 44 -9.71 -7.51 19.28
CA CYS A 44 -10.48 -6.26 19.18
C CYS A 44 -11.75 -6.45 18.35
N ASN A 45 -12.89 -6.13 18.97
CA ASN A 45 -14.21 -6.06 18.36
C ASN A 45 -14.67 -4.60 18.22
N ASN A 46 -13.74 -3.64 18.23
CA ASN A 46 -14.05 -2.24 17.97
C ASN A 46 -13.58 -1.86 16.56
N GLU A 47 -14.55 -1.78 15.63
CA GLU A 47 -14.31 -1.44 14.24
C GLU A 47 -13.65 -0.06 14.05
N GLN A 48 -14.10 0.95 14.80
CA GLN A 48 -13.55 2.30 14.70
C GLN A 48 -12.07 2.32 15.09
N LYS A 49 -11.71 1.57 16.14
CA LYS A 49 -10.32 1.45 16.60
C LYS A 49 -9.43 0.77 15.55
N LEU A 50 -9.93 -0.29 14.90
CA LEU A 50 -9.22 -0.97 13.80
C LEU A 50 -9.04 -0.05 12.59
N LYS A 51 -10.06 0.72 12.21
CA LYS A 51 -9.96 1.73 11.13
C LYS A 51 -8.93 2.80 11.46
N ASN A 52 -8.86 3.26 12.70
CA ASN A 52 -7.86 4.23 13.14
C ASN A 52 -6.43 3.67 13.01
N TYR A 53 -6.20 2.40 13.33
CA TYR A 53 -4.89 1.77 13.12
C TYR A 53 -4.50 1.76 11.64
N ILE A 54 -5.41 1.38 10.76
CA ILE A 54 -5.16 1.40 9.31
C ILE A 54 -4.86 2.82 8.84
N ALA A 55 -5.62 3.82 9.30
CA ALA A 55 -5.40 5.21 8.93
C ALA A 55 -4.01 5.73 9.35
N ILE A 56 -3.59 5.44 10.58
CA ILE A 56 -2.27 5.83 11.09
C ILE A 56 -1.17 5.14 10.28
N LEU A 57 -1.27 3.83 10.05
CA LEU A 57 -0.27 3.12 9.24
C LEU A 57 -0.21 3.63 7.79
N LYS A 58 -1.36 4.02 7.19
CA LYS A 58 -1.41 4.66 5.87
C LYS A 58 -0.80 6.06 5.84
N SER A 59 -0.75 6.74 6.99
CA SER A 59 -0.10 8.05 7.11
C SER A 59 1.41 7.96 7.28
N SER A 60 1.93 6.78 7.66
CA SER A 60 3.37 6.55 7.88
C SER A 60 4.20 6.78 6.62
N GLU A 61 5.41 7.30 6.81
CA GLU A 61 6.38 7.49 5.73
C GLU A 61 6.68 6.18 5.00
N LYS A 62 6.80 5.07 5.75
CA LYS A 62 7.07 3.74 5.19
C LYS A 62 5.98 3.29 4.20
N TYR A 63 4.70 3.51 4.54
CA TYR A 63 3.61 3.26 3.60
C TYR A 63 3.64 4.21 2.40
N ARG A 64 3.89 5.50 2.60
CA ARG A 64 3.94 6.49 1.51
C ARG A 64 5.06 6.17 0.52
N THR A 65 6.24 5.79 1.01
CA THR A 65 7.37 5.36 0.20
C THR A 65 7.05 4.09 -0.57
N LEU A 66 6.45 3.08 0.08
CA LEU A 66 6.11 1.82 -0.58
C LEU A 66 4.99 1.99 -1.61
N LYS A 67 3.97 2.81 -1.32
CA LYS A 67 2.94 3.22 -2.28
C LYS A 67 3.57 3.99 -3.44
N GLY A 68 4.53 4.87 -3.17
CA GLY A 68 5.28 5.60 -4.19
C GLY A 68 6.10 4.69 -5.11
N CYS A 69 6.76 3.66 -4.55
CA CYS A 69 7.50 2.67 -5.30
C CYS A 69 6.59 1.77 -6.15
N ARG A 70 5.48 1.27 -5.59
CA ARG A 70 4.48 0.51 -6.34
C ARG A 70 3.85 1.33 -7.45
N ALA A 71 3.44 2.57 -7.18
CA ALA A 71 2.88 3.45 -8.18
C ALA A 71 3.83 3.71 -9.36
N ARG A 72 5.13 3.87 -9.10
CA ARG A 72 6.14 3.99 -10.16
C ARG A 72 6.26 2.72 -11.00
N TYR A 73 6.07 1.55 -10.40
CA TYR A 73 6.17 0.26 -11.09
C TYR A 73 4.87 -0.13 -11.83
N GLU A 74 3.72 0.16 -11.22
CA GLU A 74 2.38 -0.21 -11.70
C GLU A 74 1.73 0.86 -12.58
N GLY A 75 2.33 2.05 -12.70
CA GLY A 75 1.78 3.11 -13.54
C GLY A 75 0.67 3.94 -12.88
N ASP A 76 0.59 3.97 -11.55
CA ASP A 76 -0.49 4.65 -10.82
C ASP A 76 -0.45 6.19 -10.99
N ILE A 77 -1.55 6.71 -11.56
CA ILE A 77 -1.71 8.05 -12.11
C ILE A 77 -1.61 9.13 -11.03
N ASP A 78 -2.17 8.87 -9.84
CA ASP A 78 -2.23 9.84 -8.74
C ASP A 78 -0.84 10.17 -8.17
N ILE A 79 0.17 9.34 -8.46
CA ILE A 79 1.53 9.51 -7.96
C ILE A 79 2.54 9.79 -9.08
N LEU A 80 2.37 9.22 -10.28
CA LEU A 80 3.26 9.49 -11.41
C LEU A 80 3.12 10.91 -11.96
N GLY A 81 1.92 11.50 -11.82
CA GLY A 81 1.57 12.75 -12.47
C GLY A 81 1.33 12.58 -13.97
N LYS A 82 0.55 13.49 -14.56
CA LYS A 82 0.08 13.37 -15.95
C LYS A 82 1.21 13.29 -17.00
N GLU A 83 2.34 13.95 -16.75
CA GLU A 83 3.46 13.97 -17.71
C GLU A 83 4.14 12.61 -17.84
N ARG A 84 4.47 11.95 -16.72
CA ARG A 84 5.12 10.62 -16.75
C ARG A 84 4.17 9.53 -17.24
N GLN A 85 2.87 9.68 -17.01
CA GLN A 85 1.85 8.81 -17.60
C GLN A 85 1.88 8.87 -19.14
N ALA A 86 1.98 10.07 -19.72
CA ALA A 86 2.01 10.24 -21.17
C ALA A 86 3.26 9.57 -21.79
N GLU A 87 4.40 9.63 -21.10
CA GLU A 87 5.62 8.91 -21.51
C GLU A 87 5.45 7.39 -21.44
N LEU A 88 4.90 6.87 -20.35
CA LEU A 88 4.60 5.44 -20.18
C LEU A 88 3.65 4.93 -21.28
N HIS A 89 2.59 5.68 -21.59
CA HIS A 89 1.67 5.34 -22.67
C HIS A 89 2.35 5.36 -24.04
N LYS A 90 3.24 6.32 -24.31
CA LYS A 90 4.02 6.34 -25.55
C LYS A 90 4.94 5.12 -25.68
N ILE A 91 5.59 4.73 -24.59
CA ILE A 91 6.46 3.55 -24.58
C ILE A 91 5.62 2.27 -24.78
N SER A 92 4.51 2.13 -24.06
CA SER A 92 3.61 0.98 -24.20
C SER A 92 3.04 0.87 -25.62
N LYS A 93 2.67 1.99 -26.24
CA LYS A 93 2.23 2.04 -27.64
C LYS A 93 3.32 1.55 -28.60
N LYS A 94 4.56 2.03 -28.43
CA LYS A 94 5.71 1.59 -29.26
C LYS A 94 5.99 0.10 -29.12
N ILE A 95 5.91 -0.45 -27.90
CA ILE A 95 6.10 -1.89 -27.67
C ILE A 95 5.01 -2.69 -28.40
N LYS A 96 3.75 -2.25 -28.32
CA LYS A 96 2.63 -2.91 -29.01
C LYS A 96 2.81 -2.87 -30.54
N GLU A 97 3.22 -1.73 -31.08
CA GLU A 97 3.49 -1.58 -32.52
C GLU A 97 4.65 -2.47 -32.98
N ALA A 98 5.71 -2.61 -32.17
CA ALA A 98 6.83 -3.50 -32.46
C ALA A 98 6.41 -4.98 -32.46
N LEU A 99 5.66 -5.42 -31.44
CA LEU A 99 5.16 -6.79 -31.37
C LEU A 99 4.22 -7.13 -32.54
N MET A 100 3.36 -6.19 -32.94
CA MET A 100 2.46 -6.39 -34.09
C MET A 100 3.16 -6.33 -35.45
N ALA A 101 4.36 -5.73 -35.51
CA ALA A 101 5.16 -5.74 -36.74
C ALA A 101 5.87 -7.08 -36.95
N GLU A 102 6.16 -7.83 -35.87
CA GLU A 102 6.75 -9.18 -35.94
C GLU A 102 5.73 -10.26 -36.37
N ASP A 103 4.43 -10.03 -36.17
CA ASP A 103 3.35 -10.97 -36.55
C ASP A 103 2.94 -10.91 -38.05
N VAL A 104 3.61 -10.10 -38.89
CA VAL A 104 3.25 -9.88 -40.31
C VAL A 104 4.25 -10.51 -41.29
N GLU A 105 5.34 -11.12 -40.79
CA GLU A 105 6.29 -11.90 -41.59
C GLU A 105 6.11 -13.42 -41.37
N GLU A 106 4.96 -13.97 -41.78
CA GLU A 106 4.80 -15.42 -42.02
C GLU A 106 3.97 -15.68 -43.29
#